data_AF-A0AAW2SJH8-F1
#
_entry.id   AF-A0AAW2SJH8-F1
#
_cell.length_a   1.000
_cell.length_b   1.000
_cell.length_c   1.000
_cell.angle_alpha   90.00
_cell.angle_beta   90.00
_cell.angle_gamma   90.00
#
_symmetry.space_group_name_H-M   'P 1'
#
loop_
_entity.id
_entity.type
_entity.pdbx_description
1 polymer ?
#
loop_
_entity_poly.entity_id
_entity_poly.type
_entity_poly.pdbx_seq_one_letter_code
_entity_poly.pdbx_strand_id
1 'polypeptide(L)'
;MPTLSMGTTERHNTSKSTMNCGVCVKSSSYTDEENDFYEIIKEIFQLAYPLIPNLHIVLFKCSYVDPVRGMKVHPSYHLVDVNFKKLYQKDDPFILAQQAVQVYFTEYPNMKRDKADWMTVCKIKVRRVIDGS
;
A
#
# COMPACT_ATOMS: atom_id res chain seq x y z
N MET A 1 28.51 -7.80 0.56
CA MET A 1 27.15 -8.14 0.08
C MET A 1 26.17 -7.88 1.21
N PRO A 2 25.00 -7.25 0.95
CA PRO A 2 23.97 -7.05 1.97
C PRO A 2 23.35 -8.40 2.39
N THR A 3 22.88 -8.50 3.63
CA THR A 3 22.10 -9.64 4.11
C THR A 3 20.61 -9.33 4.00
N LEU A 4 19.81 -10.37 3.68
CA LEU A 4 18.37 -10.25 3.41
C LEU A 4 17.56 -10.97 4.49
N SER A 5 16.61 -10.28 5.11
CA SER A 5 15.51 -10.91 5.85
C SER A 5 14.18 -10.67 5.13
N MET A 6 13.28 -11.65 5.19
CA MET A 6 12.01 -11.67 4.44
C MET A 6 10.83 -11.85 5.39
N GLY A 7 9.84 -10.97 5.27
CA GLY A 7 8.52 -11.09 5.90
C GLY A 7 7.41 -11.20 4.86
N THR A 8 6.36 -11.98 5.14
CA THR A 8 5.16 -12.09 4.27
C THR A 8 3.93 -11.54 4.96
N THR A 9 3.11 -10.80 4.22
CA THR A 9 1.89 -10.13 4.74
C THR A 9 0.61 -10.88 4.40
N GLU A 10 0.60 -11.71 3.34
CA GLU A 10 -0.61 -12.33 2.80
C GLU A 10 -1.26 -13.36 3.73
N ARG A 11 -0.49 -14.07 4.56
CA ARG A 11 -1.02 -15.14 5.43
C ARG A 11 -1.88 -14.65 6.60
N HIS A 12 -1.97 -13.34 6.84
CA HIS A 12 -2.60 -12.78 8.06
C HIS A 12 -3.92 -12.02 7.84
N ASN A 13 -4.46 -11.97 6.62
CA ASN A 13 -5.62 -11.13 6.27
C ASN A 13 -6.86 -11.86 5.74
N THR A 14 -6.81 -13.17 5.48
CA THR A 14 -7.90 -13.93 4.83
C THR A 14 -9.19 -14.05 5.66
N SER A 15 -9.20 -13.61 6.93
CA SER A 15 -10.34 -13.70 7.84
C SER A 15 -10.68 -12.39 8.57
N LYS A 16 -10.22 -11.23 8.06
CA LYS A 16 -10.38 -9.93 8.74
C LYS A 16 -11.19 -8.96 7.87
N SER A 17 -12.07 -8.19 8.51
CA SER A 17 -12.86 -7.14 7.84
C SER A 17 -12.01 -5.99 7.28
N THR A 18 -10.75 -5.88 7.69
CA THR A 18 -9.79 -4.88 7.21
C THR A 18 -8.48 -5.52 6.78
N MET A 19 -7.93 -5.02 5.67
CA MET A 19 -6.63 -5.45 5.13
C MET A 19 -5.56 -4.37 5.37
N ASN A 20 -4.67 -4.60 6.34
CA ASN A 20 -3.61 -3.65 6.72
C ASN A 20 -2.30 -3.79 5.92
N CYS A 21 -2.37 -4.36 4.71
CA CYS A 21 -1.23 -4.60 3.82
C CYS A 21 -1.16 -3.58 2.67
N GLY A 22 -1.84 -2.44 2.81
CA GLY A 22 -1.88 -1.42 1.78
C GLY A 22 -0.81 -0.36 1.95
N VAL A 23 -0.29 0.11 0.83
CA VAL A 23 0.57 1.31 0.75
C VAL A 23 0.07 2.25 -0.31
N CYS A 24 0.34 3.53 -0.10
CA CYS A 24 0.12 4.61 -1.05
C CYS A 24 1.45 5.31 -1.34
N VAL A 25 1.77 5.47 -2.63
CA VAL A 25 2.88 6.30 -3.10
C VAL A 25 2.28 7.52 -3.78
N LYS A 26 2.73 8.70 -3.38
CA LYS A 26 2.26 9.95 -3.96
C LYS A 26 2.93 10.21 -5.31
N SER A 27 2.14 10.64 -6.30
CA SER A 27 2.72 11.16 -7.54
C SER A 27 3.53 12.44 -7.28
N SER A 28 4.67 12.60 -7.95
CA SER A 28 5.53 13.79 -7.84
C SER A 28 4.97 15.03 -8.53
N SER A 29 3.87 14.91 -9.27
CA SER A 29 3.17 16.05 -9.86
C SER A 29 2.42 16.81 -8.77
N TYR A 30 2.81 18.06 -8.51
CA TYR A 30 2.25 18.98 -7.51
C TYR A 30 0.75 19.28 -7.65
N THR A 31 0.03 18.64 -8.57
CA THR A 31 -1.28 19.11 -9.01
C THR A 31 -2.48 18.39 -8.43
N ASP A 32 -2.48 17.11 -8.04
CA ASP A 32 -3.69 16.51 -7.45
C ASP A 32 -3.47 15.20 -6.66
N GLU A 33 -4.22 15.03 -5.56
CA GLU A 33 -4.35 13.76 -4.81
C GLU A 33 -5.00 12.64 -5.63
N GLU A 34 -5.55 12.97 -6.80
CA GLU A 34 -6.22 12.06 -7.73
C GLU A 34 -5.25 11.11 -8.46
N ASN A 35 -3.94 11.34 -8.35
CA ASN A 35 -2.90 10.53 -8.98
C ASN A 35 -2.11 9.67 -7.98
N ASP A 36 -2.64 9.42 -6.78
CA ASP A 36 -2.00 8.54 -5.82
C ASP A 36 -2.00 7.08 -6.29
N PHE A 37 -0.86 6.41 -6.10
CA PHE A 37 -0.63 5.03 -6.50
C PHE A 37 -0.91 4.12 -5.30
N TYR A 38 -1.86 3.19 -5.41
CA TYR A 38 -2.22 2.25 -4.34
C TYR A 38 -1.76 0.84 -4.64
N GLU A 39 -1.13 0.20 -3.66
CA GLU A 39 -0.49 -1.09 -3.84
C GLU A 39 -0.72 -2.02 -2.64
N ILE A 40 -0.69 -3.32 -2.92
CA ILE A 40 -0.78 -4.37 -1.91
C ILE A 40 0.63 -4.88 -1.65
N ILE A 41 1.15 -4.70 -0.43
CA ILE A 41 2.41 -5.31 -0.01
C ILE A 41 2.25 -6.83 -0.05
N LYS A 42 3.13 -7.49 -0.78
CA LYS A 42 3.25 -8.94 -0.89
C LYS A 42 4.36 -9.47 0.02
N GLU A 43 5.52 -8.84 -0.07
CA GLU A 43 6.72 -9.21 0.67
C GLU A 43 7.43 -7.95 1.19
N ILE A 44 8.05 -8.08 2.36
CA ILE A 44 8.87 -7.04 2.97
C ILE A 44 10.29 -7.57 3.05
N PHE A 45 11.23 -6.80 2.51
CA PHE A 45 12.65 -7.09 2.54
C PHE A 45 13.37 -6.08 3.41
N GLN A 46 14.20 -6.56 4.33
CA GLN A 46 15.16 -5.71 5.03
C GLN A 46 16.57 -6.09 4.57
N LEU A 47 17.27 -5.09 4.04
CA LEU A 47 18.66 -5.17 3.63
C LEU A 47 19.52 -4.56 4.72
N ALA A 48 20.45 -5.33 5.29
CA ALA A 48 21.48 -4.81 6.17
C ALA A 48 22.81 -4.73 5.42
N TYR A 49 23.51 -3.59 5.54
CA TYR A 49 24.81 -3.38 4.91
C TYR A 49 25.92 -3.58 5.94
N PRO A 50 26.67 -4.70 5.92
CA PRO A 50 27.62 -5.03 6.98
C PRO A 50 28.77 -4.01 7.12
N LEU A 51 29.04 -3.25 6.06
CA LEU A 51 30.10 -2.25 5.99
C LEU A 51 29.71 -0.90 6.60
N ILE A 52 28.41 -0.66 6.85
CA ILE A 52 27.89 0.61 7.38
C ILE A 52 27.05 0.30 8.62
N PRO A 53 27.57 0.58 9.83
CA PRO A 53 26.85 0.34 11.07
C PRO A 53 25.46 0.98 11.05
N ASN A 54 24.45 0.20 11.47
CA ASN A 54 23.05 0.63 11.59
C ASN A 54 22.34 1.03 10.28
N LEU A 55 22.94 0.78 9.10
CA LEU A 55 22.24 1.00 7.83
C LEU A 55 21.34 -0.19 7.49
N HIS A 56 20.03 0.04 7.64
CA HIS A 56 18.98 -0.87 7.20
C HIS A 56 18.10 -0.20 6.17
N ILE A 57 17.94 -0.83 5.01
CA ILE A 57 17.00 -0.40 3.96
C ILE A 57 15.83 -1.37 3.97
N VAL A 58 14.61 -0.85 4.02
CA VAL A 58 13.39 -1.66 3.90
C VAL A 58 12.78 -1.43 2.53
N LEU A 59 12.58 -2.51 1.78
CA LEU A 59 11.92 -2.55 0.49
C LEU A 59 10.60 -3.31 0.60
N PHE A 60 9.59 -2.83 -0.11
CA PHE A 60 8.35 -3.56 -0.30
C PHE A 60 8.26 -4.04 -1.74
N LYS A 61 7.95 -5.33 -1.89
CA LYS A 61 7.46 -5.88 -3.14
C LYS A 61 5.95 -5.81 -3.10
N CYS A 62 5.38 -5.17 -4.10
CA CYS A 62 3.97 -4.82 -4.13
C CYS A 62 3.33 -5.26 -5.44
N SER A 63 2.02 -5.52 -5.39
CA SER A 63 1.19 -5.58 -6.59
C SER A 63 0.40 -4.29 -6.73
N TYR A 64 0.55 -3.66 -7.90
CA TYR A 64 -0.03 -2.35 -8.18
C TYR A 64 -1.50 -2.46 -8.61
N VAL A 65 -2.38 -1.62 -8.05
CA VAL A 65 -3.77 -1.51 -8.54
C VAL A 65 -3.77 -0.71 -9.84
N ASP A 66 -4.44 -1.21 -10.88
CA ASP A 66 -4.54 -0.49 -12.16
C ASP A 66 -5.24 0.87 -11.91
N PRO A 67 -4.60 2.01 -12.20
CA PRO A 67 -5.13 3.32 -11.86
C PRO A 67 -6.30 3.73 -12.76
N VAL A 68 -6.43 3.09 -13.93
CA VAL A 68 -7.49 3.35 -14.90
C VAL A 68 -8.69 2.42 -14.67
N ARG A 69 -8.43 1.15 -14.38
CA ARG A 69 -9.46 0.10 -14.34
C ARG A 69 -9.79 -0.39 -12.93
N GLY A 70 -8.83 -0.25 -12.03
CA GLY A 70 -8.87 -0.76 -10.67
C GLY A 70 -9.10 0.32 -9.62
N MET A 71 -9.21 1.59 -9.99
CA MET A 71 -9.46 2.70 -9.08
C MET A 71 -10.74 3.47 -9.44
N LYS A 72 -11.41 3.98 -8.41
CA LYS A 72 -12.51 4.95 -8.53
C LYS A 72 -12.36 6.00 -7.46
N VAL A 73 -12.51 7.26 -7.83
CA VAL A 73 -12.55 8.39 -6.89
C VAL A 73 -13.97 8.93 -6.87
N HIS A 74 -14.55 9.04 -5.67
CA HIS A 74 -15.86 9.63 -5.52
C HIS A 74 -15.79 11.15 -5.76
N PRO A 75 -16.53 11.71 -6.74
CA PRO A 75 -16.34 13.08 -7.19
C PRO A 75 -16.61 14.15 -6.13
N SER A 76 -17.47 13.87 -5.15
CA SER A 76 -17.87 14.86 -4.12
C SER A 76 -17.14 14.71 -2.78
N TYR A 77 -16.51 13.57 -2.52
CA TYR A 77 -15.95 13.24 -1.20
C TYR A 77 -14.48 12.80 -1.28
N HIS A 78 -13.93 12.70 -2.50
CA HIS A 78 -12.59 12.19 -2.79
C HIS A 78 -12.27 10.85 -2.11
N LEU A 79 -13.31 10.04 -1.87
CA LEU A 79 -13.14 8.69 -1.37
C LEU A 79 -12.58 7.80 -2.48
N VAL A 80 -11.50 7.10 -2.20
CA VAL A 80 -10.86 6.20 -3.15
C VAL A 80 -11.33 4.78 -2.90
N ASP A 81 -11.82 4.13 -3.95
CA ASP A 81 -12.11 2.70 -3.98
C ASP A 81 -11.14 2.00 -4.92
N VAL A 82 -10.71 0.79 -4.52
CA VAL A 82 -9.80 -0.07 -5.28
C VAL A 82 -10.43 -1.43 -5.56
N ASN A 83 -10.04 -2.04 -6.69
CA ASN A 83 -10.48 -3.37 -7.08
C ASN A 83 -9.28 -4.30 -7.29
N PHE A 84 -9.10 -5.25 -6.39
CA PHE A 84 -7.97 -6.20 -6.41
C PHE A 84 -8.06 -7.28 -7.49
N LYS A 85 -9.17 -7.35 -8.24
CA LYS A 85 -9.23 -8.16 -9.48
C LYS A 85 -8.69 -7.41 -10.69
N LYS A 86 -8.36 -6.13 -10.53
CA LYS A 86 -7.82 -5.22 -11.56
C LYS A 86 -6.43 -4.74 -11.15
N LEU A 87 -5.53 -5.68 -10.90
CA LEU A 87 -4.12 -5.40 -10.67
C LEU A 87 -3.41 -5.24 -12.01
N TYR A 88 -2.38 -4.39 -12.02
CA TYR A 88 -1.50 -4.25 -13.16
C TYR A 88 -0.68 -5.53 -13.33
N GLN A 89 -0.64 -6.10 -14.53
CA GLN A 89 -0.07 -7.44 -14.76
C GLN A 89 1.47 -7.48 -14.80
N LYS A 90 2.13 -6.32 -14.80
CA LYS A 90 3.58 -6.25 -14.73
C LYS A 90 3.98 -6.11 -13.26
N ASP A 91 4.52 -7.18 -12.70
CA ASP A 91 5.05 -7.18 -11.34
C ASP A 91 6.51 -6.69 -11.28
N ASP A 92 6.76 -5.98 -10.18
CA ASP A 92 7.98 -5.37 -9.59
C ASP A 92 8.64 -4.18 -10.32
N PRO A 93 8.54 -3.00 -9.71
CA PRO A 93 9.74 -2.42 -9.12
C PRO A 93 9.52 -2.16 -7.63
N PHE A 94 10.37 -2.75 -6.79
CA PHE A 94 10.38 -2.55 -5.35
C PHE A 94 10.27 -1.06 -5.00
N ILE A 95 9.45 -0.74 -4.00
CA ILE A 95 9.39 0.61 -3.44
C ILE A 95 10.17 0.67 -2.12
N LEU A 96 10.80 1.81 -1.84
CA LEU A 96 11.38 2.06 -0.53
C LEU A 96 10.24 2.28 0.47
N ALA A 97 10.31 1.62 1.63
CA ALA A 97 9.33 1.82 2.69
C ALA A 97 9.19 3.30 3.09
N GLN A 98 10.28 4.07 2.99
CA GLN A 98 10.32 5.50 3.27
C GLN A 98 9.47 6.35 2.30
N GLN A 99 9.22 5.85 1.08
CA GLN A 99 8.41 6.54 0.06
C GLN A 99 6.92 6.18 0.15
N ALA A 100 6.57 5.23 1.02
CA ALA A 100 5.23 4.68 1.13
C ALA A 100 4.50 5.22 2.37
N VAL A 101 3.23 5.57 2.20
CA VAL A 101 2.30 5.86 3.30
C VAL A 101 1.41 4.65 3.52
N GLN A 102 1.28 4.19 4.77
CA GLN A 102 0.42 3.04 5.07
C GLN A 102 -1.06 3.39 4.87
N VAL A 103 -1.77 2.47 4.21
CA VAL A 103 -3.23 2.51 4.09
C VAL A 103 -3.81 1.17 4.52
N TYR A 104 -5.07 1.16 4.91
CA TYR A 104 -5.82 -0.08 5.03
C TYR A 104 -7.00 -0.07 4.07
N PHE A 105 -7.40 -1.26 3.67
CA PHE A 105 -8.57 -1.47 2.82
C PHE A 105 -9.69 -2.07 3.64
N THR A 106 -10.91 -1.59 3.45
CA THR A 106 -12.10 -2.07 4.16
C THR A 106 -13.25 -2.28 3.20
N GLU A 107 -14.08 -3.27 3.51
CA GLU A 107 -15.34 -3.49 2.81
C GLU A 107 -16.34 -2.39 3.15
N TYR A 108 -17.30 -2.17 2.24
CA TYR A 108 -18.44 -1.30 2.49
C TYR A 108 -19.41 -1.94 3.50
N PRO A 109 -19.90 -1.21 4.51
CA PRO A 109 -20.80 -1.75 5.53
C PRO A 109 -22.15 -2.21 4.99
N ASN A 110 -22.57 -1.73 3.81
CA ASN A 110 -23.78 -2.17 3.11
C ASN A 110 -23.41 -2.75 1.74
N MET A 111 -23.26 -4.08 1.69
CA MET A 111 -22.93 -4.81 0.47
C MET A 111 -24.13 -4.87 -0.48
N LYS A 112 -24.31 -3.82 -1.28
CA LYS A 112 -25.03 -4.00 -2.55
C LYS A 112 -24.14 -4.85 -3.48
N ARG A 113 -24.73 -5.82 -4.20
CA ARG A 113 -23.99 -6.83 -4.99
C ARG A 113 -23.03 -6.22 -6.03
N ASP A 114 -23.32 -5.01 -6.48
CA ASP A 114 -22.53 -4.21 -7.43
C ASP A 114 -21.21 -3.67 -6.85
N LYS A 115 -21.04 -3.69 -5.50
CA LYS A 115 -19.83 -3.22 -4.81
C LYS A 115 -18.99 -4.32 -4.17
N ALA A 116 -19.36 -5.59 -4.32
CA ALA A 116 -18.66 -6.71 -3.65
C ALA A 116 -17.17 -6.83 -4.01
N ASP A 117 -16.78 -6.36 -5.20
CA ASP A 117 -15.40 -6.40 -5.68
C ASP A 117 -14.59 -5.12 -5.39
N TRP A 118 -15.19 -4.14 -4.71
CA TRP A 118 -14.59 -2.84 -4.45
C TRP A 118 -14.35 -2.64 -2.95
N MET A 119 -13.12 -2.23 -2.62
CA MET A 119 -12.68 -1.95 -1.26
C MET A 119 -12.41 -0.46 -1.12
N THR A 120 -12.85 0.14 -0.01
CA THR A 120 -12.54 1.54 0.29
C THR A 120 -11.13 1.65 0.88
N VAL A 121 -10.38 2.64 0.41
CA VAL A 121 -9.05 2.96 0.92
C VAL A 121 -9.15 3.96 2.07
N CYS A 122 -8.47 3.66 3.17
CA CYS A 122 -8.35 4.55 4.31
C CYS A 122 -6.88 4.85 4.58
N LYS A 123 -6.48 6.12 4.37
CA LYS A 123 -5.13 6.60 4.69
C LYS A 123 -4.94 6.64 6.20
N ILE A 124 -3.86 6.04 6.69
CA ILE A 124 -3.54 6.06 8.12
C ILE A 124 -2.82 7.35 8.45
N LYS A 125 -3.39 8.13 9.37
CA LYS A 125 -2.67 9.25 9.97
C LYS A 125 -1.60 8.69 10.90
N VAL A 126 -0.33 8.90 10.56
CA VAL A 126 0.79 8.53 11.43
C VAL A 126 0.59 9.17 12.79
N ARG A 127 0.60 8.37 13.86
CA ARG A 127 0.75 8.91 15.22
C ARG A 127 2.15 9.50 15.29
N ARG A 128 2.28 10.72 15.83
CA ARG A 128 3.54 11.48 15.92
C ARG A 128 4.73 10.55 16.16
N VAL A 129 5.77 10.68 15.33
CA VAL A 129 7.08 10.13 15.64
C VAL A 129 7.49 10.78 16.96
N ILE A 130 7.68 9.98 18.00
CA ILE A 130 8.34 10.46 19.21
C ILE A 130 9.81 10.45 18.83
N ASP A 131 10.34 11.62 18.47
CA ASP A 131 11.78 11.76 18.37
C ASP A 131 12.35 11.45 19.76
N GLY A 132 13.15 10.39 19.85
CA GLY A 132 13.94 10.11 21.03
C GLY A 132 14.94 11.25 21.19
N SER A 133 14.64 12.16 22.12
CA SER A 133 15.57 13.16 22.66
C SER A 133 16.79 12.51 23.27
#